data_AF-A0A3M2BDF4-F1
#
_entry.id   AF-A0A3M2BDF4-F1
#
_cell.length_a   1.000
_cell.length_b   1.000
_cell.length_c   1.000
_cell.angle_alpha   90.00
_cell.angle_beta   90.00
_cell.angle_gamma   90.00
#
_symmetry.space_group_name_H-M   'P 1'
#
loop_
_entity.id
_entity.type
_entity.pdbx_description
1 polymer ?
#
loop_
_entity_poly.entity_id
_entity_poly.type
_entity_poly.pdbx_seq_one_letter_code
_entity_poly.pdbx_strand_id
1 'polypeptide(L)'
;MFALMLTAGLATLATAVAQQTAPAQTNNTARLTSWIQSLDIDQLDPNQEANLAKIYLMLRCEDIPAARRLEYARRYLRGDYKYARPIARKPEEIRTELYWCVVSAATVVLGKLNDTASIPLLEEKLKQWETEHEKPLEERTMIAFNPVKAQAVLARLKAVRAIPEVKTAEDLLRRLDYMLRTIGFEGSRQAFLRALEREVKATEGIVDGGGPGIYEEILMQYGQMVLEAGWQGIDIEPACSWVSLNLGERPWRPVREVFAVYVQLAKVPRAKVAQWIVEDALRWQRLTPREERYLQVLADQGVSVVSLVWEKLEWAARHRDQVQGTGMGLVGLLKVLVTVGGEQALPVIEPFTRDENKWVRYYACQAKEYIQQGKVFSFGGGPNF
;
A
#
# COMPACT_ATOMS: atom_id res chain seq x y z
N MET A 1 -18.36 81.94 22.38
CA MET A 1 -17.59 80.73 22.76
C MET A 1 -16.49 80.58 21.73
N PHE A 2 -15.24 80.59 22.21
CA PHE A 2 -13.97 80.15 21.61
C PHE A 2 -14.10 79.26 20.34
N ALA A 3 -13.26 79.33 19.31
CA ALA A 3 -12.05 80.08 19.02
C ALA A 3 -11.77 79.97 17.50
N LEU A 4 -11.06 80.98 16.97
CA LEU A 4 -9.91 80.94 16.04
C LEU A 4 -9.62 79.64 15.27
N MET A 5 -9.07 79.61 14.06
CA MET A 5 -8.67 80.56 12.99
C MET A 5 -7.87 79.66 12.01
N LEU A 6 -7.85 80.00 10.72
CA LEU A 6 -6.70 79.98 9.78
C LEU A 6 -5.61 78.88 9.93
N THR A 7 -5.09 78.21 8.90
CA THR A 7 -4.89 78.59 7.50
C THR A 7 -4.25 77.42 6.76
N ALA A 8 -4.52 77.39 5.45
CA ALA A 8 -3.61 77.11 4.34
C ALA A 8 -2.37 76.23 4.53
N GLY A 9 -2.12 75.33 3.56
CA GLY A 9 -0.76 75.17 3.07
C GLY A 9 -0.41 73.82 2.48
N LEU A 10 -0.41 73.79 1.15
CA LEU A 10 0.59 73.16 0.28
C LEU A 10 0.73 71.63 0.21
N ALA A 11 0.65 71.21 -1.05
CA ALA A 11 1.00 69.91 -1.61
C ALA A 11 2.43 69.47 -1.28
N THR A 12 2.63 68.14 -1.22
CA THR A 12 3.83 67.54 -1.81
C THR A 12 3.61 66.09 -2.23
N LEU A 13 4.17 65.80 -3.41
CA LEU A 13 4.36 64.51 -4.07
C LEU A 13 5.12 63.48 -3.21
N ALA A 14 4.80 62.20 -3.42
CA ALA A 14 5.65 60.99 -3.36
C ALA A 14 4.73 59.79 -3.02
N THR A 15 4.76 58.61 -3.62
CA THR A 15 5.77 57.92 -4.43
C THR A 15 5.05 56.85 -5.25
N ALA A 16 5.49 56.66 -6.50
CA ALA A 16 5.21 55.47 -7.27
C ALA A 16 5.78 54.25 -6.53
N VAL A 17 4.90 53.41 -5.98
CA VAL A 17 5.27 52.04 -5.61
C VAL A 17 4.93 51.18 -6.82
N ALA A 18 5.99 50.71 -7.46
CA ALA A 18 5.93 49.69 -8.48
C ALA A 18 4.98 48.57 -8.03
N GLN A 19 3.88 48.39 -8.76
CA GLN A 19 3.18 47.12 -8.79
C GLN A 19 4.19 46.10 -9.32
N GLN A 20 4.92 45.47 -8.40
CA GLN A 20 5.36 44.10 -8.60
C GLN A 20 4.07 43.31 -8.81
N THR A 21 3.69 43.16 -10.07
CA THR A 21 2.92 42.01 -10.52
C THR A 21 3.68 40.79 -10.02
N ALA A 22 3.24 40.27 -8.87
CA ALA A 22 3.56 38.93 -8.46
C ALA A 22 3.36 38.04 -9.70
N PRO A 23 4.34 37.18 -10.06
CA PRO A 23 4.09 36.22 -11.12
C PRO A 23 2.83 35.47 -10.70
N ALA A 24 1.83 35.51 -11.58
CA ALA A 24 0.62 34.72 -11.42
C ALA A 24 1.08 33.32 -11.03
N GLN A 25 0.69 32.87 -9.83
CA GLN A 25 0.68 31.46 -9.52
C GLN A 25 -0.24 30.85 -10.57
N THR A 26 0.36 30.37 -11.66
CA THR A 26 -0.29 29.47 -12.58
C THR A 26 -0.69 28.29 -11.71
N ASN A 27 -1.97 28.25 -11.36
CA ASN A 27 -2.63 27.05 -10.88
C ASN A 27 -2.49 25.99 -12.00
N ASN A 28 -1.32 25.36 -12.05
CA ASN A 28 -0.99 24.24 -12.91
C ASN A 28 -1.60 22.93 -12.34
N THR A 29 -2.62 23.04 -11.51
CA THR A 29 -3.58 21.97 -11.24
C THR A 29 -4.57 21.89 -12.39
N ALA A 30 -4.06 21.68 -13.62
CA ALA A 30 -4.83 20.96 -14.61
C ALA A 30 -5.39 19.73 -13.90
N ARG A 31 -6.72 19.58 -13.90
CA ARG A 31 -7.47 18.62 -13.07
C ARG A 31 -6.77 17.27 -13.11
N LEU A 32 -6.03 16.92 -12.05
CA LEU A 32 -5.21 15.71 -12.04
C LEU A 32 -6.13 14.52 -12.29
N THR A 33 -6.02 13.91 -13.46
CA THR A 33 -6.88 12.78 -13.84
C THR A 33 -6.22 11.49 -13.38
N SER A 34 -7.01 10.64 -12.72
CA SER A 34 -6.57 9.32 -12.33
C SER A 34 -6.47 8.41 -13.56
N TRP A 35 -5.29 8.37 -14.17
CA TRP A 35 -5.02 7.59 -15.39
C TRP A 35 -5.31 6.09 -15.20
N ILE A 36 -5.23 5.59 -13.97
CA ILE A 36 -5.52 4.18 -13.69
C ILE A 36 -6.99 3.80 -13.93
N GLN A 37 -7.92 4.77 -13.89
CA GLN A 37 -9.34 4.50 -14.15
C GLN A 37 -9.62 4.11 -15.61
N SER A 38 -8.73 4.50 -16.54
CA SER A 38 -8.84 4.14 -17.96
C SER A 38 -8.27 2.76 -18.28
N LEU A 39 -7.59 2.12 -17.32
CA LEU A 39 -7.08 0.78 -17.51
C LEU A 39 -8.22 -0.26 -17.54
N ASP A 40 -8.03 -1.24 -18.41
CA ASP A 40 -8.88 -2.40 -18.55
C ASP A 40 -8.07 -3.65 -18.18
N ILE A 41 -8.60 -4.44 -17.23
CA ILE A 41 -7.91 -5.66 -16.80
C ILE A 41 -7.69 -6.61 -17.98
N ASP A 42 -8.63 -6.69 -18.93
CA ASP A 42 -8.58 -7.59 -20.09
C ASP A 42 -7.52 -7.20 -21.14
N GLN A 43 -6.79 -6.10 -20.92
CA GLN A 43 -5.66 -5.65 -21.74
C GLN A 43 -4.29 -5.85 -21.06
N LEU A 44 -4.28 -6.26 -19.78
CA LEU A 44 -3.07 -6.34 -18.96
C LEU A 44 -2.67 -7.80 -18.75
N ASP A 45 -1.72 -8.33 -19.53
CA ASP A 45 -1.18 -9.69 -19.32
C ASP A 45 -0.31 -9.75 -18.05
N PRO A 46 -0.66 -10.53 -17.01
CA PRO A 46 0.08 -10.59 -15.75
C PRO A 46 1.48 -11.18 -15.89
N ASN A 47 1.76 -11.93 -16.96
CA ASN A 47 3.08 -12.47 -17.22
C ASN A 47 4.07 -11.39 -17.70
N GLN A 48 3.59 -10.18 -17.99
CA GLN A 48 4.42 -9.00 -18.18
C GLN A 48 4.55 -8.26 -16.85
N GLU A 49 5.77 -8.17 -16.31
CA GLU A 49 6.05 -7.52 -15.01
C GLU A 49 5.46 -6.11 -14.90
N ALA A 50 5.55 -5.32 -15.98
CA ALA A 50 4.99 -3.97 -16.04
C ALA A 50 3.46 -3.93 -15.89
N ASN A 51 2.76 -4.97 -16.37
CA ASN A 51 1.31 -5.08 -16.23
C ASN A 51 0.92 -5.63 -14.85
N LEU A 52 1.73 -6.54 -14.28
CA LEU A 52 1.49 -7.04 -12.92
C LEU A 52 1.42 -5.89 -11.91
N ALA A 53 2.35 -4.94 -11.99
CA ALA A 53 2.36 -3.77 -11.11
C ALA A 53 1.11 -2.89 -11.31
N LYS A 54 0.63 -2.73 -12.56
CA LYS A 54 -0.63 -2.03 -12.85
C LYS A 54 -1.84 -2.76 -12.29
N ILE A 55 -1.90 -4.09 -12.42
CA ILE A 55 -2.99 -4.91 -11.88
C ILE A 55 -3.06 -4.77 -10.36
N TYR A 56 -1.93 -4.79 -9.66
CA TYR A 56 -1.89 -4.57 -8.21
C TYR A 56 -2.40 -3.20 -7.82
N LEU A 57 -1.99 -2.16 -8.55
CA LEU A 57 -2.49 -0.82 -8.32
C LEU A 57 -4.00 -0.76 -8.59
N MET A 58 -4.49 -1.41 -9.65
CA MET A 58 -5.92 -1.43 -10.00
C MET A 58 -6.77 -2.08 -8.91
N LEU A 59 -6.24 -3.12 -8.29
CA LEU A 59 -6.90 -3.87 -7.24
C LEU A 59 -6.95 -3.11 -5.90
N ARG A 60 -6.08 -2.10 -5.68
CA ARG A 60 -5.84 -1.53 -4.36
C ARG A 60 -6.07 -0.03 -4.24
N CYS A 61 -5.84 0.70 -5.32
CA CYS A 61 -5.96 2.16 -5.40
C CYS A 61 -7.40 2.63 -5.17
N GLU A 62 -7.58 3.64 -4.34
CA GLU A 62 -8.87 4.22 -3.96
C GLU A 62 -9.52 5.03 -5.08
N ASP A 63 -8.75 5.44 -6.09
CA ASP A 63 -9.30 6.05 -7.30
C ASP A 63 -10.22 5.10 -8.07
N ILE A 64 -10.05 3.78 -7.90
CA ILE A 64 -10.97 2.79 -8.44
C ILE A 64 -12.01 2.47 -7.37
N PRO A 65 -13.32 2.65 -7.67
CA PRO A 65 -14.38 2.37 -6.72
C PRO A 65 -14.28 0.97 -6.13
N ALA A 66 -14.57 0.83 -4.83
CA ALA A 66 -14.48 -0.45 -4.12
C ALA A 66 -15.27 -1.57 -4.83
N ALA A 67 -16.48 -1.26 -5.35
CA ALA A 67 -17.29 -2.21 -6.11
C ALA A 67 -16.56 -2.77 -7.34
N ARG A 68 -15.86 -1.92 -8.09
CA ARG A 68 -15.08 -2.31 -9.29
C ARG A 68 -13.84 -3.12 -8.90
N ARG A 69 -13.18 -2.78 -7.79
CA ARG A 69 -12.06 -3.57 -7.24
C ARG A 69 -12.51 -4.97 -6.81
N LEU A 70 -13.67 -5.09 -6.16
CA LEU A 70 -14.27 -6.37 -5.80
C LEU A 70 -14.68 -7.19 -7.03
N GLU A 71 -15.26 -6.55 -8.04
CA GLU A 71 -15.58 -7.19 -9.31
C GLU A 71 -14.32 -7.79 -9.95
N TYR A 72 -13.24 -7.00 -10.08
CA TYR A 72 -11.95 -7.47 -10.59
C TYR A 72 -11.38 -8.63 -9.78
N ALA A 73 -11.37 -8.52 -8.45
CA ALA A 73 -10.89 -9.58 -7.59
C ALA A 73 -11.67 -10.89 -7.80
N ARG A 74 -13.00 -10.83 -7.89
CA ARG A 74 -13.84 -12.01 -8.14
C ARG A 74 -13.61 -12.60 -9.53
N ARG A 75 -13.44 -11.76 -10.56
CA ARG A 75 -13.10 -12.22 -11.92
C ARG A 75 -11.78 -13.00 -11.93
N TYR A 76 -10.73 -12.48 -11.29
CA TYR A 76 -9.46 -13.21 -11.17
C TYR A 76 -9.58 -14.52 -10.39
N LEU A 77 -10.37 -14.55 -9.32
CA LEU A 77 -10.58 -15.78 -8.55
C LEU A 77 -11.35 -16.85 -9.33
N ARG A 78 -12.34 -16.45 -10.15
CA ARG A 78 -13.11 -17.36 -10.99
C ARG A 78 -12.34 -17.82 -12.23
N GLY A 79 -11.38 -17.02 -12.69
CA GLY A 79 -10.73 -17.19 -13.98
C GLY A 79 -11.50 -16.53 -15.13
N ASP A 80 -12.43 -15.61 -14.82
CA ASP A 80 -13.29 -14.90 -15.79
C ASP A 80 -12.54 -13.72 -16.42
N TYR A 81 -11.38 -13.97 -17.01
CA TYR A 81 -10.46 -12.95 -17.50
C TYR A 81 -9.61 -13.50 -18.66
N LYS A 82 -9.32 -12.65 -19.66
CA LYS A 82 -8.74 -13.06 -20.94
C LYS A 82 -7.44 -13.89 -20.85
N TYR A 83 -6.59 -13.62 -19.87
CA TYR A 83 -5.29 -14.31 -19.72
C TYR A 83 -5.29 -15.31 -18.56
N ALA A 84 -6.47 -15.64 -17.99
CA ALA A 84 -6.59 -16.74 -17.06
C ALA A 84 -6.22 -18.03 -17.79
N ARG A 85 -5.19 -18.72 -17.31
CA ARG A 85 -4.80 -20.03 -17.83
C ARG A 85 -5.28 -21.10 -16.86
N PRO A 86 -6.13 -22.04 -17.31
CA PRO A 86 -6.67 -23.06 -16.43
C PRO A 86 -5.64 -24.13 -16.10
N ILE A 87 -4.61 -24.36 -16.93
CA ILE A 87 -3.65 -25.46 -16.80
C ILE A 87 -2.25 -24.89 -16.93
N ALA A 88 -1.40 -25.14 -15.94
CA ALA A 88 0.03 -24.94 -16.09
C ALA A 88 0.62 -26.19 -16.76
N ARG A 89 1.35 -26.04 -17.88
CA ARG A 89 2.01 -27.20 -18.50
C ARG A 89 3.45 -27.25 -18.01
N LYS A 90 3.89 -28.38 -17.47
CA LYS A 90 5.24 -28.60 -16.93
C LYS A 90 5.63 -27.73 -15.72
N PRO A 91 6.44 -28.25 -14.78
CA PRO A 91 6.93 -27.51 -13.61
C PRO A 91 7.63 -26.16 -13.93
N GLU A 92 8.28 -26.09 -15.09
CA GLU A 92 9.03 -24.91 -15.55
C GLU A 92 8.11 -23.73 -15.91
N GLU A 93 6.92 -23.99 -16.49
CA GLU A 93 5.99 -22.92 -16.86
C GLU A 93 5.28 -22.35 -15.62
N ILE A 94 5.01 -23.18 -14.61
CA ILE A 94 4.43 -22.75 -13.31
C ILE A 94 5.28 -21.66 -12.65
N ARG A 95 6.62 -21.79 -12.70
CA ARG A 95 7.54 -20.80 -12.12
C ARG A 95 7.54 -19.48 -12.88
N THR A 96 7.16 -19.49 -14.15
CA THR A 96 7.09 -18.28 -14.99
C THR A 96 5.70 -17.64 -15.02
N GLU A 97 4.66 -18.36 -14.59
CA GLU A 97 3.29 -17.86 -14.62
C GLU A 97 3.01 -16.93 -13.44
N LEU A 98 3.03 -15.62 -13.67
CA LEU A 98 2.78 -14.61 -12.63
C LEU A 98 1.29 -14.50 -12.24
N TYR A 99 0.41 -15.32 -12.83
CA TYR A 99 -1.03 -15.33 -12.53
C TYR A 99 -1.33 -15.63 -11.06
N TRP A 100 -0.55 -16.51 -10.41
CA TRP A 100 -0.73 -16.80 -8.98
C TRP A 100 -0.57 -15.55 -8.09
N CYS A 101 0.26 -14.60 -8.50
CA CYS A 101 0.46 -13.35 -7.79
C CYS A 101 -0.77 -12.45 -7.88
N VAL A 102 -1.44 -12.43 -9.03
CA VAL A 102 -2.72 -11.72 -9.22
C VAL A 102 -3.82 -12.35 -8.38
N VAL A 103 -3.92 -13.68 -8.34
CA VAL A 103 -4.86 -14.40 -7.47
C VAL A 103 -4.60 -14.08 -5.98
N SER A 104 -3.33 -13.98 -5.59
CA SER A 104 -2.94 -13.53 -4.24
C SER A 104 -3.49 -12.14 -3.93
N ALA A 105 -3.23 -11.19 -4.82
CA ALA A 105 -3.65 -9.81 -4.65
C ALA A 105 -5.18 -9.69 -4.62
N ALA A 106 -5.87 -10.37 -5.52
CA ALA A 106 -7.33 -10.44 -5.55
C ALA A 106 -7.91 -10.97 -4.23
N THR A 107 -7.32 -12.04 -3.68
CA THR A 107 -7.71 -12.60 -2.38
C THR A 107 -7.56 -11.57 -1.26
N VAL A 108 -6.41 -10.89 -1.18
CA VAL A 108 -6.15 -9.86 -0.16
C VAL A 108 -7.14 -8.70 -0.27
N VAL A 109 -7.55 -8.31 -1.47
CA VAL A 109 -8.49 -7.21 -1.70
C VAL A 109 -9.87 -7.52 -1.12
N LEU A 110 -10.35 -8.76 -1.24
CA LEU A 110 -11.60 -9.18 -0.60
C LEU A 110 -11.53 -8.96 0.92
N GLY A 111 -10.41 -9.35 1.53
CA GLY A 111 -10.13 -9.13 2.96
C GLY A 111 -10.09 -7.64 3.32
N LYS A 112 -9.29 -6.84 2.61
CA LYS A 112 -9.13 -5.39 2.84
C LYS A 112 -10.44 -4.62 2.72
N LEU A 113 -11.34 -5.06 1.83
CA LEU A 113 -12.65 -4.46 1.65
C LEU A 113 -13.74 -5.11 2.51
N ASN A 114 -13.37 -6.03 3.40
CA ASN A 114 -14.27 -6.71 4.34
C ASN A 114 -15.50 -7.34 3.63
N ASP A 115 -15.30 -7.86 2.41
CA ASP A 115 -16.36 -8.34 1.53
C ASP A 115 -16.86 -9.74 1.91
N THR A 116 -17.72 -9.79 2.93
CA THR A 116 -18.29 -11.05 3.44
C THR A 116 -19.14 -11.80 2.41
N ALA A 117 -19.62 -11.13 1.36
CA ALA A 117 -20.34 -11.74 0.26
C ALA A 117 -19.47 -12.71 -0.56
N SER A 118 -18.13 -12.56 -0.55
CA SER A 118 -17.21 -13.46 -1.24
C SER A 118 -16.80 -14.68 -0.40
N ILE A 119 -17.33 -14.88 0.81
CA ILE A 119 -17.03 -16.06 1.64
C ILE A 119 -17.30 -17.37 0.89
N PRO A 120 -18.47 -17.59 0.24
CA PRO A 120 -18.73 -18.85 -0.46
C PRO A 120 -17.74 -19.11 -1.62
N LEU A 121 -17.39 -18.06 -2.36
CA LEU A 121 -16.40 -18.16 -3.44
C LEU A 121 -15.02 -18.55 -2.91
N LEU A 122 -14.57 -17.95 -1.80
CA LEU A 122 -13.29 -18.28 -1.20
C LEU A 122 -13.28 -19.68 -0.57
N GLU A 123 -14.38 -20.15 0.01
CA GLU A 123 -14.50 -21.52 0.52
C GLU A 123 -14.41 -22.54 -0.63
N GLU A 124 -15.10 -22.28 -1.73
CA GLU A 124 -15.02 -23.11 -2.94
C GLU A 124 -13.59 -23.16 -3.51
N LYS A 125 -12.95 -21.99 -3.64
CA LYS A 125 -11.59 -21.88 -4.19
C LYS A 125 -10.54 -22.48 -3.28
N LEU A 126 -10.65 -22.27 -1.97
CA LEU A 126 -9.75 -22.87 -1.00
C LEU A 126 -9.78 -24.40 -1.09
N LYS A 127 -10.98 -24.99 -1.12
CA LYS A 127 -11.15 -26.44 -1.28
C LYS A 127 -10.53 -26.95 -2.59
N GLN A 128 -10.75 -26.23 -3.70
CA GLN A 128 -10.15 -26.55 -5.00
C GLN A 128 -8.62 -26.53 -4.92
N TRP A 129 -8.03 -25.48 -4.35
CA TRP A 129 -6.59 -25.34 -4.24
C TRP A 129 -5.96 -26.36 -3.28
N GLU A 130 -6.58 -26.66 -2.14
CA GLU A 130 -6.12 -27.70 -1.22
C GLU A 130 -6.09 -29.07 -1.90
N THR A 131 -7.18 -29.44 -2.58
CA THR A 131 -7.25 -30.70 -3.36
C THR A 131 -6.17 -30.74 -4.45
N GLU A 132 -5.86 -29.59 -5.05
CA GLU A 132 -4.83 -29.51 -6.07
C GLU A 132 -3.40 -29.58 -5.51
N HIS A 133 -3.18 -29.06 -4.30
CA HIS A 133 -1.89 -29.17 -3.61
C HIS A 133 -1.57 -30.59 -3.19
N GLU A 134 -2.58 -31.42 -2.91
CA GLU A 134 -2.43 -32.85 -2.60
C GLU A 134 -1.99 -33.69 -3.81
N LYS A 135 -2.22 -33.21 -5.04
CA LYS A 135 -1.82 -33.90 -6.26
C LYS A 135 -0.32 -33.72 -6.55
N PRO A 136 0.35 -34.75 -7.13
CA PRO A 136 1.64 -34.57 -7.79
C PRO A 136 1.60 -33.42 -8.80
N LEU A 137 2.71 -32.70 -8.95
CA LEU A 137 2.77 -31.48 -9.76
C LEU A 137 2.34 -31.73 -11.23
N GLU A 138 2.65 -32.91 -11.74
CA GLU A 138 2.33 -33.39 -13.09
C GLU A 138 0.84 -33.69 -13.29
N GLU A 139 0.11 -33.96 -12.21
CA GLU A 139 -1.32 -34.29 -12.19
C GLU A 139 -2.19 -33.06 -11.90
N ARG A 140 -1.57 -31.91 -11.61
CA ARG A 140 -2.29 -30.66 -11.39
C ARG A 140 -2.92 -30.18 -12.70
N THR A 141 -4.24 -30.14 -12.66
CA THR A 141 -5.16 -29.57 -13.64
C THR A 141 -5.27 -28.04 -13.56
N MET A 142 -4.78 -27.40 -12.49
CA MET A 142 -4.75 -25.95 -12.34
C MET A 142 -3.60 -25.40 -11.50
N ILE A 143 -3.38 -24.09 -11.60
CA ILE A 143 -2.45 -23.37 -10.73
C ILE A 143 -2.99 -23.42 -9.29
N ALA A 144 -2.35 -24.23 -8.46
CA ALA A 144 -2.68 -24.36 -7.05
C ALA A 144 -2.14 -23.14 -6.28
N PHE A 145 -3.02 -22.17 -6.02
CA PHE A 145 -2.67 -20.95 -5.29
C PHE A 145 -2.29 -21.24 -3.83
N ASN A 146 -1.57 -20.33 -3.15
CA ASN A 146 -1.18 -20.44 -1.74
C ASN A 146 -2.42 -20.52 -0.82
N PRO A 147 -2.78 -21.71 -0.30
CA PRO A 147 -3.99 -21.90 0.49
C PRO A 147 -3.93 -21.12 1.81
N VAL A 148 -2.73 -20.91 2.37
CA VAL A 148 -2.49 -20.22 3.64
C VAL A 148 -3.04 -18.79 3.60
N LYS A 149 -2.72 -18.04 2.55
CA LYS A 149 -3.17 -16.65 2.40
C LYS A 149 -4.69 -16.57 2.24
N ALA A 150 -5.27 -17.49 1.46
CA ALA A 150 -6.72 -17.57 1.29
C ALA A 150 -7.43 -17.95 2.59
N GLN A 151 -6.88 -18.89 3.35
CA GLN A 151 -7.40 -19.30 4.66
C GLN A 151 -7.38 -18.14 5.66
N ALA A 152 -6.31 -17.35 5.73
CA ALA A 152 -6.24 -16.18 6.60
C ALA A 152 -7.25 -15.09 6.22
N VAL A 153 -7.43 -14.82 4.92
CA VAL A 153 -8.47 -13.89 4.44
C VAL A 153 -9.87 -14.42 4.75
N LEU A 154 -10.12 -15.71 4.53
CA LEU A 154 -11.39 -16.33 4.87
C LEU A 154 -11.69 -16.22 6.37
N ALA A 155 -10.69 -16.47 7.22
CA ALA A 155 -10.79 -16.30 8.67
C ALA A 155 -11.17 -14.86 9.04
N ARG A 156 -10.52 -13.86 8.42
CA ARG A 156 -10.88 -12.44 8.57
C ARG A 156 -12.34 -12.19 8.17
N LEU A 157 -12.76 -12.62 6.98
CA LEU A 157 -14.11 -12.34 6.48
C LEU A 157 -15.18 -13.01 7.36
N LYS A 158 -14.94 -14.22 7.86
CA LYS A 158 -15.84 -14.88 8.82
C LYS A 158 -15.88 -14.13 10.15
N ALA A 159 -14.75 -13.61 10.64
CA ALA A 159 -14.72 -12.77 11.84
C ALA A 159 -15.45 -11.43 11.64
N VAL A 160 -15.31 -10.79 10.48
CA VAL A 160 -16.09 -9.59 10.11
C VAL A 160 -17.57 -9.92 10.06
N ARG A 161 -17.99 -11.05 9.46
CA ARG A 161 -19.40 -11.46 9.43
C ARG A 161 -19.95 -11.70 10.83
N ALA A 162 -19.16 -12.30 11.72
CA ALA A 162 -19.56 -12.59 13.09
C ALA A 162 -19.60 -11.34 13.99
N ILE A 163 -18.70 -10.37 13.76
CA ILE A 163 -18.60 -9.12 14.50
C ILE A 163 -18.55 -7.98 13.47
N PRO A 164 -19.69 -7.53 12.92
CA PRO A 164 -19.72 -6.60 11.78
C PRO A 164 -19.14 -5.22 12.08
N GLU A 165 -19.41 -4.71 13.28
CA GLU A 165 -18.96 -3.39 13.72
C GLU A 165 -17.90 -3.53 14.81
N VAL A 166 -16.82 -2.75 14.68
CA VAL A 166 -15.83 -2.56 15.74
C VAL A 166 -16.15 -1.23 16.40
N LYS A 167 -16.36 -1.23 17.72
CA LYS A 167 -16.61 -0.01 18.51
C LYS A 167 -15.53 0.19 19.57
N THR A 168 -14.82 -0.88 19.91
CA THR A 168 -13.86 -0.93 21.00
C THR A 168 -12.64 -1.78 20.62
N ALA A 169 -11.55 -1.61 21.37
CA ALA A 169 -10.39 -2.50 21.29
C ALA A 169 -10.76 -3.99 21.53
N GLU A 170 -11.76 -4.25 22.39
CA GLU A 170 -12.21 -5.61 22.67
C GLU A 170 -12.86 -6.26 21.45
N ASP A 171 -13.56 -5.50 20.60
CA ASP A 171 -14.14 -6.03 19.36
C ASP A 171 -13.06 -6.49 18.37
N LEU A 172 -11.92 -5.80 18.33
CA LEU A 172 -10.75 -6.22 17.56
C LEU A 172 -10.19 -7.54 18.09
N LEU A 173 -10.03 -7.64 19.42
CA LEU A 173 -9.54 -8.87 20.06
C LEU A 173 -10.49 -10.05 19.82
N ARG A 174 -11.80 -9.84 19.94
CA ARG A 174 -12.80 -10.87 19.63
C ARG A 174 -12.75 -11.30 18.16
N ARG A 175 -12.48 -10.37 17.24
CA ARG A 175 -12.26 -10.69 15.81
C ARG A 175 -11.01 -11.56 15.62
N LEU A 176 -9.89 -11.22 16.26
CA LEU A 176 -8.68 -12.04 16.25
C LEU A 176 -8.94 -13.46 16.80
N ASP A 177 -9.59 -13.55 17.96
CA ASP A 177 -9.91 -14.85 18.58
C ASP A 177 -10.85 -15.68 17.71
N TYR A 178 -11.74 -15.03 16.96
CA TYR A 178 -12.57 -15.70 15.94
C TYR A 178 -11.73 -16.20 14.77
N MET A 179 -10.80 -15.37 14.26
CA MET A 179 -9.90 -15.76 13.18
C MET A 179 -9.04 -16.97 13.58
N LEU A 180 -8.47 -16.96 14.78
CA LEU A 180 -7.66 -18.06 15.32
C LEU A 180 -8.46 -19.37 15.44
N ARG A 181 -9.68 -19.30 16.00
CA ARG A 181 -10.58 -20.47 16.04
C ARG A 181 -10.96 -20.98 14.66
N THR A 182 -11.11 -20.08 13.69
CA THR A 182 -11.47 -20.46 12.30
C THR A 182 -10.37 -21.27 11.63
N ILE A 183 -9.10 -21.03 11.96
CA ILE A 183 -7.96 -21.81 11.46
C ILE A 183 -7.63 -23.02 12.35
N GLY A 184 -8.48 -23.35 13.33
CA GLY A 184 -8.26 -24.48 14.24
C GLY A 184 -7.18 -24.23 15.31
N PHE A 185 -6.78 -22.98 15.55
CA PHE A 185 -5.84 -22.66 16.61
C PHE A 185 -6.55 -22.63 17.97
N GLU A 186 -6.12 -23.50 18.89
CA GLU A 186 -6.56 -23.53 20.27
C GLU A 186 -5.45 -22.99 21.19
N GLY A 187 -5.73 -21.91 21.93
CA GLY A 187 -4.78 -21.37 22.88
C GLY A 187 -4.97 -19.89 23.17
N SER A 188 -4.14 -19.36 24.07
CA SER A 188 -4.11 -17.94 24.37
C SER A 188 -3.38 -17.15 23.28
N ARG A 189 -3.58 -15.82 23.24
CA ARG A 189 -2.80 -14.90 22.39
C ARG A 189 -1.28 -15.04 22.58
N GLN A 190 -0.83 -15.36 23.80
CA GLN A 190 0.59 -15.63 24.06
C GLN A 190 1.05 -16.96 23.43
N ALA A 191 0.19 -17.99 23.43
CA ALA A 191 0.48 -19.23 22.71
C ALA A 191 0.53 -19.01 21.19
N PHE A 192 -0.34 -18.14 20.66
CA PHE A 192 -0.31 -17.72 19.25
C PHE A 192 1.03 -17.06 18.90
N LEU A 193 1.52 -16.11 19.71
CA LEU A 193 2.84 -15.51 19.47
C LEU A 193 3.98 -16.54 19.49
N ARG A 194 3.94 -17.54 20.38
CA ARG A 194 4.91 -18.65 20.38
C ARG A 194 4.77 -19.58 19.17
N ALA A 195 3.59 -19.68 18.57
CA ALA A 195 3.38 -20.45 17.35
C ALA A 195 3.92 -19.68 16.13
N LEU A 196 3.59 -18.40 16.03
CA LEU A 196 4.18 -17.47 15.07
C LEU A 196 5.71 -17.47 15.14
N GLU A 197 6.29 -17.53 16.34
CA GLU A 197 7.74 -17.63 16.52
C GLU A 197 8.36 -18.81 15.81
N ARG A 198 7.74 -19.97 16.02
CA ARG A 198 8.22 -21.22 15.45
C ARG A 198 8.06 -21.21 13.93
N GLU A 199 6.97 -20.63 13.45
CA GLU A 199 6.73 -20.43 12.02
C GLU A 199 7.79 -19.54 11.37
N VAL A 200 8.00 -18.32 11.89
CA VAL A 200 8.98 -17.36 11.34
C VAL A 200 10.40 -17.92 11.39
N LYS A 201 10.77 -18.60 12.49
CA LYS A 201 12.07 -19.29 12.60
C LYS A 201 12.24 -20.41 11.59
N ALA A 202 11.18 -21.18 11.33
CA ALA A 202 11.23 -22.28 10.36
C ALA A 202 11.40 -21.77 8.92
N THR A 203 10.92 -20.56 8.63
CA THR A 203 11.03 -19.93 7.31
C THR A 203 12.28 -19.05 7.14
N GLU A 204 13.04 -18.78 8.21
CA GLU A 204 14.24 -17.95 8.15
C GLU A 204 15.33 -18.61 7.29
N GLY A 205 15.79 -17.91 6.24
CA GLY A 205 16.86 -18.38 5.37
C GLY A 205 16.42 -19.33 4.24
N ILE A 206 15.13 -19.64 4.13
CA ILE A 206 14.58 -20.37 2.98
C ILE A 206 14.43 -19.38 1.81
N VAL A 207 15.33 -19.46 0.83
CA VAL A 207 15.33 -18.59 -0.36
C VAL A 207 14.24 -18.99 -1.36
N ASP A 208 13.79 -20.25 -1.33
CA ASP A 208 12.81 -20.82 -2.28
C ASP A 208 11.46 -21.15 -1.60
N GLY A 209 10.52 -20.20 -1.63
CA GLY A 209 9.15 -20.55 -2.06
C GLY A 209 8.02 -20.74 -1.04
N GLY A 210 8.18 -20.47 0.26
CA GLY A 210 7.09 -20.67 1.23
C GLY A 210 6.10 -19.51 1.39
N GLY A 211 6.57 -18.27 1.22
CA GLY A 211 5.84 -17.09 1.69
C GLY A 211 5.58 -17.12 3.21
N PRO A 212 4.80 -16.16 3.74
CA PRO A 212 4.41 -16.16 5.15
C PRO A 212 3.56 -17.40 5.46
N GLY A 213 3.77 -18.00 6.64
CA GLY A 213 2.89 -19.04 7.14
C GLY A 213 1.56 -18.49 7.67
N ILE A 214 0.70 -19.38 8.17
CA ILE A 214 -0.68 -19.04 8.54
C ILE A 214 -0.73 -18.04 9.69
N TYR A 215 0.17 -18.16 10.67
CA TYR A 215 0.15 -17.26 11.82
C TYR A 215 0.58 -15.86 11.44
N GLU A 216 1.58 -15.73 10.55
CA GLU A 216 2.02 -14.44 10.03
C GLU A 216 0.91 -13.79 9.19
N GLU A 217 0.27 -14.54 8.29
CA GLU A 217 -0.86 -14.02 7.51
C GLU A 217 -2.02 -13.57 8.40
N ILE A 218 -2.36 -14.31 9.46
CA ILE A 218 -3.37 -13.90 10.45
C ILE A 218 -2.98 -12.59 11.13
N LEU A 219 -1.71 -12.44 11.54
CA LEU A 219 -1.24 -11.20 12.14
C LEU A 219 -1.30 -10.02 11.15
N MET A 220 -0.99 -10.25 9.87
CA MET A 220 -1.09 -9.22 8.83
C MET A 220 -2.53 -8.79 8.58
N GLN A 221 -3.47 -9.74 8.52
CA GLN A 221 -4.90 -9.44 8.42
C GLN A 221 -5.41 -8.68 9.64
N TYR A 222 -5.00 -9.08 10.85
CA TYR A 222 -5.34 -8.39 12.08
C TYR A 222 -4.78 -6.96 12.12
N GLY A 223 -3.54 -6.75 11.68
CA GLY A 223 -2.92 -5.42 11.59
C GLY A 223 -3.70 -4.45 10.68
N GLN A 224 -4.21 -4.94 9.56
CA GLN A 224 -5.08 -4.12 8.69
C GLN A 224 -6.40 -3.74 9.38
N MET A 225 -7.00 -4.65 10.15
CA MET A 225 -8.22 -4.36 10.91
C MET A 225 -7.97 -3.33 12.03
N VAL A 226 -6.78 -3.38 12.66
CA VAL A 226 -6.32 -2.37 13.61
C VAL A 226 -6.19 -1.00 12.93
N LEU A 227 -5.57 -0.95 11.75
CA LEU A 227 -5.43 0.28 10.97
C LEU A 227 -6.81 0.90 10.64
N GLU A 228 -7.73 0.07 10.14
CA GLU A 228 -9.10 0.48 9.83
C GLU A 228 -9.83 1.03 11.06
N ALA A 229 -9.73 0.35 12.20
CA ALA A 229 -10.35 0.77 13.46
C ALA A 229 -9.78 2.11 13.99
N GLY A 230 -8.46 2.29 13.93
CA GLY A 230 -7.84 3.57 14.33
C GLY A 230 -8.31 4.73 13.45
N TRP A 231 -8.46 4.49 12.14
CA TRP A 231 -9.02 5.47 11.22
C TRP A 231 -10.52 5.77 11.43
N GLN A 232 -11.23 4.89 12.13
CA GLN A 232 -12.59 5.12 12.61
C GLN A 232 -12.64 5.83 13.98
N GLY A 233 -11.49 6.19 14.55
CA GLY A 233 -11.38 6.89 15.83
C GLY A 233 -11.41 5.99 17.06
N ILE A 234 -11.25 4.67 16.88
CA ILE A 234 -11.23 3.70 17.98
C ILE A 234 -9.85 3.73 18.62
N ASP A 235 -9.79 3.74 19.95
CA ASP A 235 -8.53 3.52 20.67
C ASP A 235 -8.05 2.08 20.47
N ILE A 236 -6.96 1.94 19.72
CA ILE A 236 -6.37 0.65 19.33
C ILE A 236 -5.28 0.17 20.29
N GLU A 237 -4.84 0.97 21.26
CA GLU A 237 -3.72 0.59 22.14
C GLU A 237 -3.98 -0.69 22.94
N PRO A 238 -5.16 -0.89 23.58
CA PRO A 238 -5.43 -2.11 24.32
C PRO A 238 -5.45 -3.37 23.43
N ALA A 239 -5.79 -3.21 22.15
CA ALA A 239 -5.84 -4.29 21.17
C ALA A 239 -4.45 -4.69 20.62
N CYS A 240 -3.43 -3.85 20.82
CA CYS A 240 -2.09 -4.03 20.22
C CYS A 240 -0.97 -4.25 21.24
N SER A 241 -1.16 -3.85 22.49
CA SER A 241 -0.13 -3.88 23.54
C SER A 241 0.53 -5.26 23.72
N TRP A 242 -0.23 -6.33 23.55
CA TRP A 242 0.25 -7.71 23.69
C TRP A 242 1.24 -8.15 22.58
N VAL A 243 1.19 -7.54 21.39
CA VAL A 243 2.07 -7.86 20.25
C VAL A 243 3.43 -7.17 20.41
N SER A 244 3.40 -5.87 20.66
CA SER A 244 4.60 -5.01 20.70
C SER A 244 5.58 -5.39 21.83
N LEU A 245 5.09 -5.99 22.90
CA LEU A 245 5.89 -6.36 24.08
C LEU A 245 6.63 -7.70 23.94
N ASN A 246 6.26 -8.54 22.98
CA ASN A 246 6.65 -9.96 22.98
C ASN A 246 7.34 -10.45 21.70
N LEU A 247 7.47 -9.60 20.66
CA LEU A 247 8.24 -9.90 19.46
C LEU A 247 9.68 -9.37 19.63
N GLY A 248 10.64 -10.27 19.82
CA GLY A 248 12.08 -9.96 19.97
C GLY A 248 12.71 -9.30 18.73
N GLU A 249 14.04 -9.14 18.69
CA GLU A 249 14.71 -8.37 17.61
C GLU A 249 15.08 -9.17 16.35
N ARG A 250 15.30 -10.49 16.43
CA ARG A 250 15.54 -11.40 15.29
C ARG A 250 15.03 -12.79 15.64
N PRO A 251 14.42 -13.57 14.72
CA PRO A 251 14.14 -13.33 13.28
C PRO A 251 12.94 -12.42 12.98
N TRP A 252 12.32 -11.88 14.01
CA TRP A 252 11.03 -11.21 13.99
C TRP A 252 10.98 -9.84 13.33
N ARG A 253 12.13 -9.26 12.99
CA ARG A 253 12.25 -7.85 12.64
C ARG A 253 11.28 -7.44 11.53
N PRO A 254 11.20 -8.13 10.37
CA PRO A 254 10.31 -7.71 9.29
C PRO A 254 8.83 -7.78 9.69
N VAL A 255 8.40 -8.86 10.33
CA VAL A 255 7.01 -9.06 10.79
C VAL A 255 6.61 -7.98 11.79
N ARG A 256 7.47 -7.72 12.78
CA ARG A 256 7.26 -6.69 13.79
C ARG A 256 7.24 -5.29 13.18
N GLU A 257 8.15 -4.98 12.27
CA GLU A 257 8.23 -3.69 11.58
C GLU A 257 6.96 -3.43 10.76
N VAL A 258 6.48 -4.43 10.00
CA VAL A 258 5.25 -4.31 9.20
C VAL A 258 4.02 -4.15 10.11
N PHE A 259 3.90 -4.93 11.18
CA PHE A 259 2.78 -4.76 12.11
C PHE A 259 2.82 -3.39 12.80
N ALA A 260 4.01 -2.92 13.19
CA ALA A 260 4.20 -1.61 13.80
C ALA A 260 3.80 -0.45 12.85
N VAL A 261 3.97 -0.60 11.53
CA VAL A 261 3.46 0.37 10.55
C VAL A 261 1.95 0.52 10.67
N TYR A 262 1.21 -0.59 10.73
CA TYR A 262 -0.25 -0.52 10.88
C TYR A 262 -0.65 0.21 12.16
N VAL A 263 0.00 -0.09 13.28
CA VAL A 263 -0.25 0.58 14.56
C VAL A 263 0.11 2.07 14.52
N GLN A 264 1.25 2.44 13.92
CA GLN A 264 1.67 3.85 13.79
C GLN A 264 0.68 4.64 12.93
N LEU A 265 0.28 4.11 11.78
CA LEU A 265 -0.67 4.78 10.89
C LEU A 265 -2.09 4.83 11.46
N ALA A 266 -2.49 3.83 12.26
CA ALA A 266 -3.79 3.82 12.94
C ALA A 266 -3.95 5.01 13.91
N LYS A 267 -2.84 5.49 14.48
CA LYS A 267 -2.79 6.63 15.40
C LYS A 267 -2.82 7.99 14.69
N VAL A 268 -2.60 8.01 13.38
CA VAL A 268 -2.66 9.23 12.57
C VAL A 268 -4.08 9.32 11.97
N PRO A 269 -4.80 10.45 12.13
CA PRO A 269 -6.09 10.64 11.49
C PRO A 269 -6.00 10.38 10.00
N ARG A 270 -6.94 9.61 9.42
CA ARG A 270 -6.88 9.17 8.02
C ARG A 270 -6.61 10.31 7.04
N ALA A 271 -7.26 11.46 7.24
CA ALA A 271 -7.09 12.67 6.41
C ALA A 271 -5.69 13.31 6.48
N LYS A 272 -4.87 12.93 7.47
CA LYS A 272 -3.51 13.42 7.70
C LYS A 272 -2.43 12.39 7.42
N VAL A 273 -2.80 11.14 7.12
CA VAL A 273 -1.85 10.04 6.90
C VAL A 273 -0.88 10.36 5.76
N ALA A 274 -1.38 10.80 4.60
CA ALA A 274 -0.50 11.11 3.47
C ALA A 274 0.50 12.22 3.83
N GLN A 275 0.01 13.30 4.45
CA GLN A 275 0.85 14.41 4.92
C GLN A 275 1.93 13.91 5.89
N TRP A 276 1.54 13.09 6.87
CA TRP A 276 2.46 12.53 7.84
C TRP A 276 3.54 11.66 7.19
N ILE A 277 3.17 10.77 6.27
CA ILE A 277 4.14 9.91 5.55
C ILE A 277 5.11 10.75 4.72
N VAL A 278 4.60 11.75 3.98
CA VAL A 278 5.42 12.60 3.11
C VAL A 278 6.41 13.44 3.92
N GLU A 279 6.01 13.91 5.10
CA GLU A 279 6.91 14.59 6.04
C GLU A 279 7.95 13.65 6.67
N ASP A 280 7.54 12.45 7.08
CA ASP A 280 8.44 11.43 7.63
C ASP A 280 9.48 10.97 6.59
N ALA A 281 9.08 10.89 5.32
CA ALA A 281 9.94 10.46 4.21
C ALA A 281 11.24 11.26 4.12
N LEU A 282 11.24 12.56 4.47
CA LEU A 282 12.44 13.39 4.45
C LEU A 282 13.57 12.90 5.37
N ARG A 283 13.28 11.98 6.29
CA ARG A 283 14.23 11.45 7.28
C ARG A 283 14.66 10.02 6.97
N TRP A 284 14.12 9.40 5.92
CA TRP A 284 14.41 8.01 5.62
C TRP A 284 15.82 7.81 5.08
N GLN A 285 16.57 6.92 5.75
CA GLN A 285 17.92 6.56 5.35
C GLN A 285 17.96 5.42 4.34
N ARG A 286 16.92 4.57 4.32
CA ARG A 286 16.78 3.38 3.47
C ARG A 286 15.31 3.13 3.19
N LEU A 287 15.01 2.35 2.14
CA LEU A 287 13.69 1.79 1.91
C LEU A 287 13.69 0.34 2.42
N THR A 288 13.27 0.14 3.66
CA THR A 288 13.09 -1.19 4.25
C THR A 288 11.64 -1.66 4.07
N PRO A 289 11.26 -2.89 4.47
CA PRO A 289 9.86 -3.31 4.45
C PRO A 289 8.91 -2.31 5.14
N ARG A 290 9.39 -1.61 6.18
CA ARG A 290 8.64 -0.54 6.86
C ARG A 290 8.30 0.61 5.92
N GLU A 291 9.30 1.24 5.29
CA GLU A 291 9.09 2.39 4.40
C GLU A 291 8.31 2.00 3.14
N GLU A 292 8.53 0.80 2.62
CA GLU A 292 7.75 0.26 1.50
C GLU A 292 6.25 0.17 1.83
N ARG A 293 5.87 -0.16 3.08
CA ARG A 293 4.46 -0.13 3.52
C ARG A 293 3.90 1.28 3.62
N TYR A 294 4.71 2.29 3.92
CA TYR A 294 4.27 3.68 3.87
C TYR A 294 4.02 4.16 2.44
N LEU A 295 4.96 3.90 1.53
CA LEU A 295 4.79 4.22 0.12
C LEU A 295 3.59 3.48 -0.49
N GLN A 296 3.37 2.26 -0.04
CA GLN A 296 2.19 1.47 -0.38
C GLN A 296 0.89 2.19 0.00
N VAL A 297 0.80 2.79 1.19
CA VAL A 297 -0.39 3.55 1.62
C VAL A 297 -0.60 4.82 0.79
N LEU A 298 0.49 5.49 0.39
CA LEU A 298 0.40 6.63 -0.53
C LEU A 298 -0.15 6.21 -1.90
N ALA A 299 0.37 5.12 -2.48
CA ALA A 299 -0.14 4.56 -3.74
C ALA A 299 -1.60 4.08 -3.61
N ASP A 300 -1.93 3.47 -2.46
CA ASP A 300 -3.25 3.29 -1.85
C ASP A 300 -4.26 4.40 -2.17
N GLN A 301 -3.88 5.62 -1.79
CA GLN A 301 -4.76 6.79 -1.83
C GLN A 301 -4.87 7.44 -3.22
N GLY A 302 -4.13 6.95 -4.21
CA GLY A 302 -4.27 7.35 -5.61
C GLY A 302 -3.93 8.81 -5.89
N VAL A 303 -4.64 9.42 -6.83
CA VAL A 303 -4.34 10.77 -7.34
C VAL A 303 -4.43 11.85 -6.24
N SER A 304 -5.15 11.58 -5.16
CA SER A 304 -5.32 12.52 -4.04
C SER A 304 -3.99 12.90 -3.36
N VAL A 305 -2.95 12.05 -3.44
CA VAL A 305 -1.64 12.34 -2.83
C VAL A 305 -0.70 13.09 -3.76
N VAL A 306 -1.00 13.19 -5.06
CA VAL A 306 -0.06 13.72 -6.08
C VAL A 306 0.36 15.15 -5.76
N SER A 307 -0.57 16.06 -5.50
CA SER A 307 -0.25 17.46 -5.19
C SER A 307 0.64 17.59 -3.95
N LEU A 308 0.35 16.81 -2.91
CA LEU A 308 1.14 16.83 -1.68
C LEU A 308 2.58 16.34 -1.92
N VAL A 309 2.74 15.23 -2.66
CA VAL A 309 4.07 14.70 -2.96
C VAL A 309 4.84 15.64 -3.90
N TRP A 310 4.15 16.23 -4.88
CA TRP A 310 4.68 17.24 -5.80
C TRP A 310 5.25 18.44 -5.05
N GLU A 311 4.43 19.09 -4.23
CA GLU A 311 4.82 20.25 -3.42
C GLU A 311 6.02 19.92 -2.53
N LYS A 312 6.05 18.71 -1.96
CA LYS A 312 7.15 18.29 -1.11
C LYS A 312 8.46 18.11 -1.87
N LEU A 313 8.41 17.54 -3.08
CA LEU A 313 9.58 17.40 -3.93
C LEU A 313 10.08 18.77 -4.41
N GLU A 314 9.21 19.68 -4.83
CA GLU A 314 9.61 21.05 -5.17
C GLU A 314 10.21 21.80 -3.97
N TRP A 315 9.69 21.56 -2.77
CA TRP A 315 10.28 22.08 -1.55
C TRP A 315 11.67 21.47 -1.31
N ALA A 316 11.82 20.15 -1.43
CA ALA A 316 13.08 19.44 -1.19
C ALA A 316 14.18 19.82 -2.20
N ALA A 317 13.80 20.14 -3.45
CA ALA A 317 14.73 20.66 -4.44
C ALA A 317 15.31 22.03 -4.04
N ARG A 318 14.52 22.87 -3.35
CA ARG A 318 14.93 24.20 -2.87
C ARG A 318 15.64 24.19 -1.51
N HIS A 319 15.38 23.17 -0.70
CA HIS A 319 15.89 23.05 0.68
C HIS A 319 16.66 21.74 0.85
N ARG A 320 17.58 21.46 -0.09
CA ARG A 320 18.24 20.15 -0.18
C ARG A 320 19.06 19.81 1.07
N ASP A 321 19.58 20.84 1.74
CA ASP A 321 20.31 20.82 3.01
C ASP A 321 19.44 20.34 4.19
N GLN A 322 18.12 20.48 4.10
CA GLN A 322 17.17 20.06 5.14
C GLN A 322 16.67 18.63 4.96
N VAL A 323 17.00 17.97 3.83
CA VAL A 323 16.67 16.57 3.60
C VAL A 323 17.71 15.70 4.31
N GLN A 324 17.26 14.94 5.30
CA GLN A 324 18.15 14.11 6.12
C GLN A 324 18.45 12.76 5.45
N GLY A 325 19.50 12.11 5.93
CA GLY A 325 19.87 10.77 5.49
C GLY A 325 20.44 10.71 4.08
N THR A 326 20.09 9.67 3.33
CA THR A 326 20.70 9.33 2.04
C THR A 326 19.93 9.90 0.84
N GLY A 327 18.77 10.51 1.06
CA GLY A 327 17.84 10.90 0.01
C GLY A 327 16.88 9.77 -0.45
N MET A 328 16.89 8.61 0.21
CA MET A 328 16.01 7.49 -0.15
C MET A 328 14.52 7.78 0.06
N GLY A 329 14.17 8.71 0.95
CA GLY A 329 12.82 9.26 1.02
C GLY A 329 12.35 9.90 -0.28
N LEU A 330 13.21 10.73 -0.89
CA LEU A 330 12.92 11.36 -2.18
C LEU A 330 12.74 10.30 -3.28
N VAL A 331 13.56 9.24 -3.26
CA VAL A 331 13.41 8.10 -4.16
C VAL A 331 12.01 7.47 -4.01
N GLY A 332 11.57 7.23 -2.77
CA GLY A 332 10.24 6.69 -2.50
C GLY A 332 9.11 7.60 -3.03
N LEU A 333 9.21 8.90 -2.79
CA LEU A 333 8.24 9.89 -3.26
C LEU A 333 8.21 10.00 -4.80
N LEU A 334 9.37 9.95 -5.47
CA LEU A 334 9.46 9.90 -6.94
C LEU A 334 8.76 8.65 -7.50
N LYS A 335 8.97 7.47 -6.89
CA LYS A 335 8.28 6.24 -7.29
C LYS A 335 6.76 6.37 -7.16
N VAL A 336 6.28 6.99 -6.07
CA VAL A 336 4.84 7.24 -5.86
C VAL A 336 4.31 8.14 -6.97
N LEU A 337 4.97 9.27 -7.28
CA LEU A 337 4.54 10.16 -8.36
C LEU A 337 4.47 9.48 -9.73
N VAL A 338 5.47 8.67 -10.09
CA VAL A 338 5.42 7.87 -11.33
C VAL A 338 4.20 6.97 -11.34
N THR A 339 3.94 6.31 -10.22
CA THR A 339 2.90 5.28 -10.12
C THR A 339 1.49 5.86 -10.13
N VAL A 340 1.22 6.95 -9.39
CA VAL A 340 -0.13 7.53 -9.31
C VAL A 340 -0.34 8.75 -10.21
N GLY A 341 0.71 9.56 -10.45
CA GLY A 341 0.65 10.75 -11.29
C GLY A 341 0.93 10.48 -12.78
N GLY A 342 1.69 9.44 -13.11
CA GLY A 342 2.04 9.11 -14.49
C GLY A 342 2.78 10.24 -15.20
N GLU A 343 2.46 10.49 -16.48
CA GLU A 343 3.08 11.54 -17.29
C GLU A 343 2.97 12.94 -16.69
N GLN A 344 1.90 13.20 -15.94
CA GLN A 344 1.69 14.51 -15.30
C GLN A 344 2.83 14.85 -14.34
N ALA A 345 3.51 13.86 -13.75
CA ALA A 345 4.61 14.05 -12.80
C ALA A 345 5.96 14.44 -13.42
N LEU A 346 6.10 14.39 -14.76
CA LEU A 346 7.39 14.64 -15.43
C LEU A 346 8.04 15.98 -15.06
N PRO A 347 7.32 17.12 -15.02
CA PRO A 347 7.92 18.42 -14.69
C PRO A 347 8.61 18.45 -13.31
N VAL A 348 8.15 17.66 -12.34
CA VAL A 348 8.78 17.56 -11.01
C VAL A 348 9.96 16.63 -11.00
N ILE A 349 9.90 15.54 -11.77
CA ILE A 349 10.94 14.53 -11.79
C ILE A 349 12.19 15.06 -12.50
N GLU A 350 12.01 15.86 -13.56
CA GLU A 350 13.10 16.34 -14.40
C GLU A 350 14.24 17.05 -13.66
N PRO A 351 14.00 18.01 -12.74
CA PRO A 351 15.06 18.61 -11.94
C PRO A 351 15.95 17.61 -11.20
N PHE A 352 15.37 16.50 -10.70
CA PHE A 352 16.12 15.48 -9.95
C PHE A 352 16.99 14.59 -10.83
N THR A 353 16.80 14.56 -12.15
CA THR A 353 17.68 13.83 -13.10
C THR A 353 19.10 14.39 -13.15
N ARG A 354 19.33 15.53 -12.49
CA ARG A 354 20.65 16.18 -12.33
C ARG A 354 21.02 16.40 -10.86
N ASP A 355 20.31 15.77 -9.91
CA ASP A 355 20.59 15.90 -8.47
C ASP A 355 22.04 15.48 -8.17
N GLU A 356 22.72 16.17 -7.26
CA GLU A 356 24.11 15.86 -6.89
C GLU A 356 24.23 14.45 -6.27
N ASN A 357 23.21 14.03 -5.52
CA ASN A 357 23.14 12.71 -4.94
C ASN A 357 22.90 11.65 -6.04
N LYS A 358 23.90 10.77 -6.21
CA LYS A 358 23.89 9.74 -7.26
C LYS A 358 22.66 8.83 -7.23
N TRP A 359 22.10 8.52 -6.05
CA TRP A 359 20.96 7.63 -5.93
C TRP A 359 19.67 8.34 -6.33
N VAL A 360 19.46 9.56 -5.83
CA VAL A 360 18.30 10.38 -6.23
C VAL A 360 18.32 10.61 -7.74
N ARG A 361 19.50 10.95 -8.30
CA ARG A 361 19.69 11.11 -9.74
C ARG A 361 19.36 9.85 -10.54
N TYR A 362 19.93 8.71 -10.15
CA TYR A 362 19.67 7.42 -10.80
C TYR A 362 18.18 7.08 -10.82
N TYR A 363 17.50 7.19 -9.68
CA TYR A 363 16.09 6.86 -9.58
C TYR A 363 15.18 7.89 -10.26
N ALA A 364 15.56 9.16 -10.33
CA ALA A 364 14.85 10.16 -11.12
C ALA A 364 14.96 9.88 -12.64
N CYS A 365 16.13 9.46 -13.12
CA CYS A 365 16.29 9.01 -14.51
C CYS A 365 15.44 7.77 -14.79
N GLN A 366 15.49 6.77 -13.90
CA GLN A 366 14.65 5.57 -14.01
C GLN A 366 13.15 5.91 -13.98
N ALA A 367 12.73 6.84 -13.12
CA ALA A 367 11.35 7.32 -13.03
C ALA A 367 10.87 7.92 -14.35
N LYS A 368 11.70 8.76 -14.98
CA LYS A 368 11.41 9.34 -16.30
C LYS A 368 11.29 8.26 -17.38
N GLU A 369 12.22 7.30 -17.41
CA GLU A 369 12.16 6.16 -18.34
C GLU A 369 10.90 5.31 -18.13
N TYR A 370 10.51 5.06 -16.88
CA TYR A 370 9.31 4.29 -16.55
C TYR A 370 8.05 4.97 -17.06
N ILE A 371 7.91 6.27 -16.83
CA ILE A 371 6.79 7.06 -17.38
C ILE A 371 6.74 6.93 -18.91
N GLN A 372 7.86 7.14 -19.59
CA GLN A 372 7.94 7.07 -21.06
C GLN A 372 7.60 5.69 -21.62
N GLN A 373 7.88 4.63 -20.87
CA GLN A 373 7.55 3.25 -21.21
C GLN A 373 6.15 2.83 -20.74
N GLY A 374 5.39 3.72 -20.10
CA GLY A 374 4.10 3.42 -19.49
C GLY A 374 4.20 2.37 -18.37
N LYS A 375 5.33 2.28 -17.67
CA LYS A 375 5.58 1.40 -16.52
C LYS A 375 5.27 2.11 -15.19
N VAL A 376 5.02 1.31 -14.15
CA VAL A 376 4.77 1.80 -12.79
C VAL A 376 5.58 1.00 -11.77
N PHE A 377 5.74 1.53 -10.56
CA PHE A 377 6.39 0.82 -9.47
C PHE A 377 5.37 0.02 -8.65
N SER A 378 5.79 -1.13 -8.12
CA SER A 378 5.07 -1.88 -7.10
C SER A 378 5.61 -1.55 -5.70
N PHE A 379 4.74 -1.54 -4.69
CA PHE A 379 5.11 -1.24 -3.30
C PHE A 379 4.64 -2.33 -2.34
N GLY A 380 5.46 -2.59 -1.31
CA GLY A 380 5.10 -3.46 -0.18
C GLY A 380 4.95 -4.95 -0.51
N GLY A 381 5.69 -5.44 -1.49
CA GLY A 381 5.96 -6.87 -1.69
C GLY A 381 4.91 -7.62 -2.51
N GLY A 382 5.44 -8.43 -3.43
CA GLY A 382 4.79 -9.50 -4.18
C GLY A 382 5.46 -9.64 -5.54
N PRO A 383 5.75 -10.84 -6.07
CA PRO A 383 5.94 -12.16 -5.43
C PRO A 383 7.39 -12.48 -4.99
N ASN A 384 8.37 -11.62 -5.30
CA ASN A 384 9.80 -11.91 -5.05
C ASN A 384 10.45 -10.85 -4.15
N PHE A 385 9.94 -10.73 -2.92
CA PHE A 385 10.68 -10.16 -1.80
C PHE A 385 10.30 -10.88 -0.51
#